data_AF-A0A8E2B9Q5-F1
#
_entry.id   AF-A0A8E2B9Q5-F1
#
_cell.length_a   1.000
_cell.length_b   1.000
_cell.length_c   1.000
_cell.angle_alpha   90.00
_cell.angle_beta   90.00
_cell.angle_gamma   90.00
#
_symmetry.space_group_name_H-M   'P 1'
#
loop_
_entity.id
_entity.type
_entity.pdbx_description
1 polymer ?
#
loop_
_entity_poly.entity_id
_entity_poly.type
_entity_poly.pdbx_seq_one_letter_code
_entity_poly.pdbx_strand_id
1 'polypeptide(L)'
;MTTRTDFYLGAQWIGSLQFACHPDNLLKHPYGRAALTARLPSTYVSAVKDLLLMWAVEGLGAAHDPRNGWPWDWETSHCNDWIITYDHGVRMTAGGGDRWH
;
A
#
# COMPACT_ATOMS: atom_id res chain seq x y z
N MET A 1 -9.12 9.26 12.12
CA MET A 1 -7.93 9.64 11.35
C MET A 1 -7.75 8.55 10.31
N THR A 2 -7.77 8.91 9.02
CA THR A 2 -7.80 7.93 7.93
C THR A 2 -6.37 7.76 7.42
N THR A 3 -5.76 6.61 7.63
CA THR A 3 -4.38 6.34 7.13
C THR A 3 -4.44 6.04 5.64
N ARG A 4 -3.42 6.44 4.89
CA ARG A 4 -3.21 6.07 3.49
C ARG A 4 -1.82 5.45 3.31
N THR A 5 -1.77 4.34 2.60
CA THR A 5 -0.54 3.57 2.38
C THR A 5 -0.41 3.20 0.92
N ASP A 6 0.68 3.62 0.30
CA ASP A 6 1.04 3.21 -1.06
C ASP A 6 2.02 2.05 -1.06
N PHE A 7 1.93 1.23 -2.11
CA PHE A 7 2.83 0.12 -2.37
C PHE A 7 3.58 0.34 -3.68
N TYR A 8 4.90 0.12 -3.66
CA TYR A 8 5.78 0.29 -4.81
C TYR A 8 6.74 -0.90 -4.99
N LEU A 9 7.00 -1.27 -6.24
CA LEU A 9 8.13 -2.12 -6.63
C LEU A 9 9.20 -1.24 -7.30
N GLY A 10 10.31 -0.97 -6.61
CA GLY A 10 11.23 0.09 -7.03
C GLY A 10 10.50 1.43 -7.13
N ALA A 11 10.48 2.04 -8.32
CA ALA A 11 9.73 3.28 -8.60
C ALA A 11 8.32 3.04 -9.16
N GLN A 12 7.92 1.78 -9.38
CA GLN A 12 6.61 1.45 -9.96
C GLN A 12 5.55 1.37 -8.86
N TRP A 13 4.50 2.19 -8.94
CA TRP A 13 3.32 2.06 -8.10
C TRP A 13 2.55 0.78 -8.43
N ILE A 14 2.15 0.04 -7.39
CA ILE A 14 1.45 -1.25 -7.51
C ILE A 14 0.15 -1.32 -6.68
N GLY A 15 -0.28 -0.21 -6.08
CA GLY A 15 -1.59 -0.07 -5.45
C GLY A 15 -1.56 0.75 -4.16
N SER A 16 -2.74 1.05 -3.64
CA SER A 16 -2.91 1.88 -2.45
C SER A 16 -4.05 1.41 -1.55
N LEU A 17 -3.93 1.65 -0.25
CA LEU A 17 -4.95 1.38 0.76
C LEU A 17 -5.32 2.64 1.52
N GLN A 18 -6.56 2.69 2.01
CA GLN A 18 -7.05 3.71 2.92
C GLN A 18 -7.68 3.09 4.18
N PHE A 19 -7.79 3.91 5.25
CA PHE A 19 -8.37 3.66 6.56
C PHE A 19 -7.42 2.98 7.54
N ALA A 20 -7.62 1.69 7.84
CA ALA A 20 -6.88 0.99 8.88
C ALA A 20 -5.50 0.48 8.42
N CYS A 21 -4.93 1.06 7.36
CA CYS A 21 -3.76 0.53 6.65
C CYS A 21 -2.39 0.99 7.20
N HIS A 22 -2.33 1.44 8.45
CA HIS A 22 -1.08 1.71 9.15
C HIS A 22 -0.19 0.44 9.19
N PRO A 23 1.14 0.53 9.05
CA PRO A 23 2.03 -0.65 9.05
C PRO A 23 1.81 -1.60 10.23
N ASP A 24 1.62 -1.07 11.44
CA ASP A 24 1.33 -1.89 12.63
C ASP A 24 0.03 -2.71 12.51
N ASN A 25 -0.98 -2.17 11.84
CA ASN A 25 -2.23 -2.90 11.58
C ASN A 25 -2.04 -3.91 10.44
N LEU A 26 -1.31 -3.53 9.39
CA LEU A 26 -0.96 -4.43 8.30
C LEU A 26 -0.16 -5.63 8.81
N LEU A 27 0.76 -5.46 9.75
CA LEU A 27 1.50 -6.56 10.37
C LEU A 27 0.63 -7.52 11.20
N LYS A 28 -0.53 -7.07 11.68
CA LYS A 28 -1.51 -7.92 12.39
C LYS A 28 -2.44 -8.65 11.41
N HIS A 29 -2.65 -8.09 10.22
CA HIS A 29 -3.46 -8.69 9.16
C HIS A 29 -2.64 -9.74 8.37
N PRO A 30 -3.18 -10.94 8.07
CA PRO A 30 -2.43 -11.99 7.36
C PRO A 30 -1.83 -11.54 6.02
N TYR A 31 -2.64 -10.89 5.18
CA TYR A 31 -2.20 -10.41 3.86
C TYR A 31 -1.27 -9.20 3.96
N GLY A 32 -1.47 -8.36 4.99
CA GLY A 32 -0.58 -7.23 5.27
C GLY A 32 0.80 -7.73 5.69
N ARG A 33 0.86 -8.68 6.63
CA ARG A 33 2.11 -9.32 7.06
C ARG A 33 2.82 -9.99 5.89
N ALA A 34 2.09 -10.70 5.02
CA ALA A 34 2.68 -11.32 3.83
C ALA A 34 3.36 -10.28 2.91
N ALA A 35 2.71 -9.14 2.67
CA ALA A 35 3.28 -8.06 1.89
C ALA A 35 4.49 -7.41 2.59
N LEU A 36 4.38 -7.11 3.89
CA LEU A 36 5.39 -6.36 4.63
C LEU A 36 6.65 -7.18 4.97
N THR A 37 6.56 -8.51 4.90
CA THR A 37 7.67 -9.43 5.19
C THR A 37 8.20 -10.18 3.96
N ALA A 38 7.70 -9.83 2.77
CA ALA A 38 8.08 -10.46 1.52
C ALA A 38 9.59 -10.32 1.26
N ARG A 39 10.25 -11.44 0.93
CA ARG A 39 11.70 -11.47 0.65
C ARG A 39 12.01 -11.41 -0.84
N LEU A 40 11.06 -11.75 -1.69
CA LEU A 40 11.21 -11.77 -3.15
C LEU A 40 10.25 -10.76 -3.78
N PRO A 41 10.64 -10.12 -4.89
CA PRO A 41 9.80 -9.12 -5.54
C PRO A 41 8.49 -9.73 -6.07
N SER A 42 8.53 -10.96 -6.59
CA SER A 42 7.32 -11.66 -7.06
C SER A 42 6.35 -11.98 -5.91
N THR A 43 6.87 -12.41 -4.76
CA THR A 43 6.07 -12.65 -3.56
C THR A 43 5.47 -11.35 -3.03
N TYR A 44 6.23 -10.26 -3.05
CA TYR A 44 5.74 -8.94 -2.65
C TYR A 44 4.57 -8.49 -3.53
N VAL A 45 4.72 -8.55 -4.86
CA VAL A 45 3.66 -8.18 -5.80
C VAL A 45 2.42 -9.04 -5.65
N SER A 46 2.57 -10.36 -5.48
CA SER A 46 1.42 -11.25 -5.25
C SER A 46 0.70 -10.89 -3.95
N ALA A 47 1.46 -10.72 -2.86
CA ALA A 47 0.90 -10.40 -1.55
C ALA A 47 0.20 -9.03 -1.52
N VAL A 48 0.71 -8.03 -2.25
CA VAL A 48 0.04 -6.73 -2.39
C VAL A 48 -1.28 -6.88 -3.16
N LYS A 49 -1.32 -7.65 -4.24
CA LYS A 49 -2.58 -7.92 -4.96
C LYS A 49 -3.62 -8.62 -4.09
N ASP A 50 -3.20 -9.66 -3.37
CA ASP A 50 -4.08 -10.38 -2.45
C ASP A 50 -4.58 -9.45 -1.33
N LEU A 51 -3.69 -8.61 -0.80
CA LEU A 51 -4.05 -7.59 0.19
C LEU A 51 -5.09 -6.61 -0.34
N LEU A 52 -4.91 -6.03 -1.53
CA LEU A 52 -5.86 -5.09 -2.12
C LEU A 52 -7.24 -5.72 -2.32
N LEU A 53 -7.28 -6.96 -2.85
CA LEU A 53 -8.52 -7.72 -3.04
C LEU A 53 -9.23 -7.96 -1.71
N MET A 54 -8.49 -8.49 -0.73
CA MET A 54 -9.07 -8.87 0.56
C MET A 54 -9.46 -7.66 1.40
N TRP A 55 -8.77 -6.53 1.26
CA TRP A 55 -9.14 -5.29 1.94
C TRP A 55 -10.56 -4.82 1.57
N ALA A 56 -10.91 -4.93 0.28
CA ALA A 56 -12.24 -4.61 -0.22
C ALA A 56 -13.27 -5.67 0.22
N VAL A 57 -12.93 -6.95 0.13
CA VAL A 57 -13.82 -8.06 0.54
C VAL A 57 -14.17 -8.00 2.02
N GLU A 58 -13.21 -7.66 2.88
CA GLU A 58 -13.38 -7.59 4.33
C GLU A 58 -13.96 -6.24 4.81
N GLY A 59 -14.16 -5.28 3.90
CA GLY A 59 -14.73 -3.96 4.24
C GLY A 59 -13.82 -3.12 5.15
N LEU A 60 -12.50 -3.34 5.12
CA LEU A 60 -11.52 -2.67 5.99
C LEU A 60 -11.20 -1.23 5.56
N GLY A 61 -11.65 -0.86 4.37
CA GLY A 61 -11.47 0.46 3.78
C GLY A 61 -11.47 0.37 2.26
N ALA A 62 -10.98 1.44 1.62
CA ALA A 62 -10.83 1.47 0.17
C ALA A 62 -9.45 0.94 -0.25
N ALA A 63 -9.42 0.24 -1.37
CA ALA A 63 -8.23 -0.30 -2.01
C ALA A 63 -8.24 0.09 -3.50
N HIS A 64 -7.10 0.55 -4.01
CA HIS A 64 -6.93 0.92 -5.42
C HIS A 64 -5.93 -0.02 -6.09
N ASP A 65 -6.40 -0.73 -7.10
CA ASP A 65 -5.58 -1.57 -7.98
C ASP A 65 -5.06 -0.74 -9.17
N PRO A 66 -3.79 -0.94 -9.59
CA PRO A 66 -3.21 -0.24 -10.74
C PRO A 66 -4.00 -0.35 -12.05
N ARG A 67 -4.80 -1.41 -12.22
CA ARG A 67 -5.66 -1.60 -13.40
C ARG A 67 -6.77 -0.56 -13.50
N ASN A 68 -7.12 0.07 -12.39
CA ASN A 68 -8.12 1.14 -12.36
C ASN A 68 -7.53 2.51 -12.71
N GLY A 69 -6.21 2.57 -12.99
CA GLY A 69 -5.53 3.78 -13.44
C GLY A 69 -5.03 4.68 -12.32
N TRP A 70 -4.28 5.70 -12.72
CA TRP A 70 -3.79 6.82 -11.91
C TRP A 70 -4.46 8.12 -12.39
N PRO A 71 -4.75 9.12 -11.53
CA PRO A 71 -4.51 9.19 -10.08
C PRO A 71 -5.64 8.57 -9.26
N TRP A 72 -5.39 8.38 -7.97
CA TRP A 72 -6.38 7.91 -6.99
C TRP A 72 -7.70 8.69 -7.06
N ASP A 73 -8.83 8.02 -6.82
CA ASP A 73 -10.18 8.65 -6.88
C ASP A 73 -10.44 9.70 -5.77
N TRP A 74 -9.50 9.94 -4.85
CA TRP A 74 -9.66 10.87 -3.73
C TRP A 74 -8.84 12.16 -3.87
N GLU A 75 -9.46 13.30 -3.54
CA GLU A 75 -8.91 14.66 -3.67
C GLU A 75 -7.59 14.90 -2.90
N THR A 76 -7.32 14.08 -1.89
CA THR A 76 -6.18 14.23 -0.95
C THR A 76 -5.03 13.25 -1.22
N SER A 77 -4.99 12.67 -2.41
CA SER A 77 -4.06 11.60 -2.77
C SER A 77 -2.57 11.96 -2.70
N HIS A 78 -2.25 13.25 -2.74
CA HIS A 78 -0.89 13.78 -2.60
C HIS A 78 -0.31 13.67 -1.18
N CYS A 79 -1.13 13.28 -0.19
CA CYS A 79 -0.73 13.13 1.20
C CYS A 79 -0.96 11.68 1.65
N ASN A 80 -0.05 10.78 1.29
CA ASN A 80 -0.06 9.40 1.79
C ASN A 80 0.79 9.30 3.05
N ASP A 81 0.23 8.78 4.13
CA ASP A 81 0.92 8.70 5.43
C ASP A 81 2.13 7.75 5.35
N TRP A 82 2.00 6.68 4.55
CA TRP A 82 3.01 5.64 4.41
C TRP A 82 3.30 5.27 2.97
N ILE A 83 4.57 5.05 2.70
CA ILE A 83 5.07 4.48 1.45
C ILE A 83 5.78 3.18 1.81
N ILE A 84 5.33 2.08 1.22
CA ILE A 84 5.94 0.78 1.35
C ILE A 84 6.53 0.40 0.00
N THR A 85 7.84 0.25 -0.06
CA THR A 85 8.56 -0.04 -1.31
C THR A 85 9.36 -1.32 -1.16
N TYR A 86 9.32 -2.18 -2.18
CA TYR A 86 10.29 -3.25 -2.32
C TYR A 86 11.48 -2.78 -3.18
N ASP A 87 12.65 -2.65 -2.57
CA ASP A 87 13.93 -2.36 -3.21
C ASP A 87 15.05 -3.13 -2.47
N HIS A 88 15.40 -4.31 -2.99
CA HIS A 88 16.26 -5.29 -2.32
C HIS A 88 15.76 -5.70 -0.92
N GLY A 89 14.44 -5.64 -0.71
CA GLY A 89 13.76 -5.87 0.56
C GLY A 89 12.63 -4.85 0.78
N VAL A 90 11.67 -5.18 1.64
CA VAL A 90 10.57 -4.26 1.97
C VAL A 90 11.09 -3.14 2.88
N ARG A 91 10.89 -1.90 2.46
CA ARG A 91 11.18 -0.68 3.23
C ARG A 91 9.88 0.08 3.45
N MET A 92 9.76 0.71 4.61
CA MET A 92 8.60 1.50 5.00
C MET A 92 9.07 2.89 5.36
N THR A 93 8.44 3.90 4.78
CA THR A 93 8.80 5.30 5.03
C THR A 93 7.54 6.06 5.36
N ALA A 94 7.55 6.80 6.46
CA ALA A 94 6.55 7.82 6.71
C ALA A 94 6.84 8.99 5.77
N GLY A 95 5.87 9.42 4.96
CA GLY A 95 6.17 10.36 3.88
C GLY A 95 4.94 10.84 3.11
N GLY A 96 4.12 11.68 3.75
CA GLY A 96 3.01 12.40 3.14
C GLY A 96 3.09 13.87 3.47
N GLY A 97 3.75 14.65 2.62
CA GLY A 97 3.77 16.11 2.74
C GLY A 97 4.25 16.74 1.45
N ASP A 98 3.41 17.65 0.91
CA ASP A 98 3.53 18.74 -0.08
C ASP A 98 4.67 18.81 -1.12
N ARG A 99 5.58 17.84 -1.20
CA ARG A 99 6.80 17.88 -2.02
C ARG A 99 7.13 16.52 -2.60
N TRP A 100 6.22 16.04 -3.43
CA TRP A 100 6.61 15.23 -4.58
C TRP A 100 6.76 16.22 -5.74
N HIS A 101 7.99 16.69 -5.99
CA HIS A 101 8.32 17.57 -7.12
C HIS A 101 8.80 16.74 -8.32
#